data_AF-A0A208Y604-F1
#
_entry.id   AF-A0A208Y604-F1
#
_cell.length_a   1.000
_cell.length_b   1.000
_cell.length_c   1.000
_cell.angle_alpha   90.00
_cell.angle_beta   90.00
_cell.angle_gamma   90.00
#
_symmetry.space_group_name_H-M   'P 1'
#
loop_
_entity.id
_entity.type
_entity.pdbx_description
1 polymer ?
#
loop_
_entity_poly.entity_id
_entity_poly.type
_entity_poly.pdbx_seq_one_letter_code
_entity_poly.pdbx_strand_id
1 'polypeptide(L)'
;MSEATFTFRVDESLKTAFATAAKARDRTGAQLLRDFMREFVQQQQEAAEHDAWFRREVKAGQDSANGGRLAPAAEVETRFAARRAATRRRLEQPE
;
A
#
# COMPACT_ATOMS: atom_id res chain seq x y z
N MET A 1 8.94 -19.42 18.49
CA MET A 1 9.03 -19.23 17.03
C MET A 1 9.42 -20.58 16.44
N SER A 2 8.61 -21.14 15.55
CA SER A 2 9.01 -22.33 14.79
C SER A 2 9.99 -21.90 13.71
N GLU A 3 11.17 -22.51 13.68
CA GLU A 3 12.13 -22.33 12.61
C GLU A 3 11.83 -23.32 11.48
N ALA A 4 11.92 -22.85 10.24
CA ALA A 4 11.77 -23.68 9.04
C ALA A 4 12.94 -23.40 8.09
N THR A 5 13.49 -24.45 7.48
CA THR A 5 14.65 -24.36 6.58
C THR A 5 14.19 -24.37 5.13
N PHE A 6 14.65 -23.39 4.35
CA PHE A 6 14.50 -23.34 2.90
C PHE A 6 15.83 -23.68 2.23
N THR A 7 15.81 -24.66 1.32
CA THR A 7 16.96 -25.03 0.50
C THR A 7 16.57 -24.87 -0.97
N PHE A 8 17.36 -24.12 -1.74
CA PHE A 8 17.14 -23.92 -3.17
C PHE A 8 18.49 -23.95 -3.91
N ARG A 9 18.44 -24.24 -5.21
CA ARG A 9 19.62 -24.25 -6.07
C ARG A 9 19.74 -22.92 -6.79
N VAL A 10 20.97 -22.43 -6.91
CA VAL A 10 21.35 -21.24 -7.68
C VAL A 10 22.66 -21.51 -8.38
N ASP A 11 22.92 -20.77 -9.44
CA ASP A 11 24.24 -20.79 -10.08
C ASP A 11 25.32 -20.30 -9.12
N GLU A 12 26.49 -20.94 -9.16
CA GLU A 12 27.60 -20.63 -8.24
C GLU A 12 28.11 -19.18 -8.43
N SER A 13 28.06 -18.67 -9.67
CA SER A 13 28.39 -17.27 -9.97
C SER A 13 27.42 -16.31 -9.29
N LEU A 14 26.12 -16.60 -9.33
CA LEU A 14 25.09 -15.80 -8.68
C LEU A 14 25.24 -15.84 -7.15
N LYS A 15 25.48 -17.01 -6.58
CA LYS A 15 25.74 -17.18 -5.13
C LYS A 15 26.92 -16.32 -4.66
N THR A 16 28.01 -16.32 -5.43
CA THR A 16 29.23 -15.56 -5.13
C THR A 16 28.98 -14.05 -5.21
N ALA A 17 28.32 -13.60 -6.28
CA ALA A 17 27.98 -12.20 -6.47
C ALA A 17 27.04 -11.69 -5.36
N PHE A 18 26.00 -12.46 -5.04
CA PHE A 18 25.05 -12.11 -3.99
C PHE A 18 25.71 -12.04 -2.60
N ALA A 19 26.57 -13.00 -2.26
CA ALA A 19 27.31 -12.98 -1.00
C ALA A 19 28.24 -11.76 -0.89
N THR A 20 28.92 -11.42 -1.98
CA THR A 20 29.79 -10.23 -2.04
C THR A 20 28.98 -8.95 -1.85
N ALA A 21 27.86 -8.81 -2.56
CA ALA A 21 26.99 -7.65 -2.47
C ALA A 21 26.33 -7.51 -1.08
N ALA A 22 25.95 -8.62 -0.46
CA ALA A 22 25.41 -8.63 0.90
C ALA A 22 26.47 -8.17 1.91
N LYS A 23 27.69 -8.68 1.80
CA LYS A 23 28.81 -8.32 2.67
C LYS A 23 29.18 -6.84 2.54
N ALA A 24 29.12 -6.27 1.34
CA ALA A 24 29.35 -4.84 1.11
C ALA A 24 28.33 -3.93 1.84
N ARG A 25 27.23 -4.49 2.33
CA ARG A 25 26.20 -3.79 3.12
C ARG A 25 26.19 -4.26 4.58
N ASP A 26 27.21 -4.99 5.03
CA ASP A 26 27.32 -5.60 6.36
C ASP A 26 26.18 -6.58 6.70
N ARG A 27 25.68 -7.29 5.68
CA ARG A 27 24.56 -8.23 5.80
C ARG A 27 24.92 -9.61 5.26
N THR A 28 24.23 -10.64 5.76
CA THR A 28 24.28 -11.99 5.21
C THR A 28 23.21 -12.18 4.14
N GLY A 29 23.45 -13.09 3.19
CA GLY A 29 22.44 -13.43 2.18
C GLY A 29 21.13 -13.92 2.79
N ALA A 30 21.19 -14.69 3.89
CA ALA A 30 20.01 -15.15 4.60
C ALA A 30 19.19 -14.01 5.24
N GLN A 31 19.85 -12.94 5.71
CA GLN A 31 19.13 -11.75 6.21
C GLN A 31 18.39 -11.04 5.08
N LEU A 32 19.02 -10.86 3.92
CA LEU A 32 18.38 -10.23 2.76
C LEU A 32 17.20 -11.04 2.24
N LEU A 33 17.34 -12.37 2.16
CA LEU A 33 16.25 -13.25 1.75
C LEU A 33 15.05 -13.19 2.70
N ARG A 34 15.29 -13.14 4.02
CA ARG A 34 14.19 -13.01 4.99
C ARG A 34 13.48 -11.66 4.88
N ASP A 35 14.21 -10.59 4.63
CA ASP A 35 13.60 -9.27 4.42
C ASP A 35 12.77 -9.25 3.14
N PHE A 36 13.32 -9.75 2.04
CA PHE A 36 12.59 -9.89 0.79
C PHE A 36 11.32 -10.72 0.95
N MET A 37 11.39 -11.86 1.66
CA MET A 37 10.22 -12.68 1.93
C MET A 37 9.14 -11.93 2.71
N ARG A 38 9.53 -11.16 3.74
CA ARG A 38 8.58 -10.34 4.52
C ARG A 38 7.96 -9.24 3.67
N GLU A 39 8.77 -8.49 2.93
CA GLU A 39 8.31 -7.42 2.05
C GLU A 39 7.38 -7.97 0.97
N PHE A 40 7.72 -9.10 0.36
CA PHE A 40 6.89 -9.73 -0.66
C PHE A 40 5.52 -10.14 -0.10
N VAL A 41 5.48 -10.81 1.05
CA VAL A 41 4.21 -11.20 1.69
C VAL A 41 3.39 -9.96 2.04
N GLN A 42 4.02 -8.94 2.64
CA GLN A 42 3.35 -7.69 2.98
C GLN A 42 2.75 -7.01 1.75
N GLN A 43 3.50 -6.89 0.66
CA GLN A 43 3.01 -6.30 -0.59
C GLN A 43 1.84 -7.08 -1.20
N GLN A 44 1.90 -8.42 -1.17
CA GLN A 44 0.79 -9.24 -1.66
C GLN A 44 -0.46 -9.09 -0.78
N GLN A 45 -0.27 -8.99 0.53
CA GLN A 45 -1.36 -8.82 1.48
C GLN A 45 -2.00 -7.44 1.34
N GLU A 46 -1.20 -6.38 1.24
CA GLU A 46 -1.66 -5.01 0.97
C GLU A 46 -2.40 -4.92 -0.37
N ALA A 47 -1.89 -5.54 -1.43
CA ALA A 47 -2.56 -5.56 -2.72
C ALA A 47 -3.93 -6.27 -2.63
N ALA A 48 -3.99 -7.43 -1.97
CA ALA A 48 -5.22 -8.19 -1.79
C ALA A 48 -6.23 -7.45 -0.90
N GLU A 49 -5.77 -6.84 0.20
CA GLU A 49 -6.60 -6.05 1.11
C GLU A 49 -7.11 -4.77 0.43
N HIS A 50 -6.24 -4.09 -0.32
CA HIS A 50 -6.60 -2.92 -1.11
C HIS A 50 -7.65 -3.28 -2.16
N ASP A 51 -7.49 -4.39 -2.88
CA ASP A 51 -8.47 -4.86 -3.86
C ASP A 51 -9.82 -5.20 -3.22
N ALA A 52 -9.81 -5.89 -2.08
CA ALA A 52 -11.02 -6.22 -1.33
C ALA A 52 -11.74 -4.97 -0.82
N TRP A 53 -10.98 -4.03 -0.25
CA TRP A 53 -11.48 -2.72 0.18
C TRP A 53 -12.06 -1.94 -0.99
N PHE A 54 -11.32 -1.83 -2.10
CA PHE A 54 -11.72 -1.08 -3.29
C PHE A 54 -13.01 -1.63 -3.88
N ARG A 55 -13.14 -2.96 -4.02
CA ARG A 55 -14.39 -3.59 -4.49
C ARG A 55 -15.57 -3.27 -3.58
N ARG A 56 -15.36 -3.22 -2.26
CA ARG A 56 -16.41 -2.86 -1.30
C ARG A 56 -16.85 -1.41 -1.47
N GLU A 57 -15.91 -0.47 -1.60
CA GLU A 57 -16.23 0.95 -1.80
C GLU A 57 -16.93 1.20 -3.14
N VAL A 58 -16.48 0.53 -4.22
CA VAL A 58 -17.15 0.58 -5.53
C VAL A 58 -18.58 0.06 -5.42
N LYS A 59 -18.78 -1.09 -4.76
CA LYS A 59 -20.12 -1.65 -4.55
C LYS A 59 -21.01 -0.71 -3.73
N ALA A 60 -20.48 -0.11 -2.67
CA ALA A 60 -21.22 0.86 -1.87
C ALA A 60 -21.65 2.09 -2.70
N GLY A 61 -20.77 2.59 -3.57
CA GLY A 61 -21.07 3.67 -4.51
C GLY A 61 -22.15 3.30 -5.52
N GLN A 62 -22.05 2.11 -6.13
CA GLN A 62 -23.06 1.58 -7.04
C GLN A 62 -24.41 1.40 -6.36
N ASP A 63 -24.46 0.80 -5.17
CA ASP A 63 -25.69 0.60 -4.40
C ASP A 63 -26.30 1.96 -3.98
N SER A 64 -25.48 2.99 -3.73
CA SER A 64 -25.95 4.36 -3.49
C SER A 64 -26.57 5.01 -4.72
N ALA A 65 -25.90 4.88 -5.87
CA ALA A 65 -26.41 5.38 -7.14
C ALA A 65 -27.72 4.69 -7.54
N ASN A 66 -27.76 3.36 -7.45
CA ASN A 66 -28.94 2.55 -7.73
C ASN A 66 -30.10 2.86 -6.76
N GLY A 67 -29.79 3.23 -5.51
CA GLY A 67 -30.76 3.72 -4.54
C GLY A 67 -31.19 5.18 -4.73
N GLY A 68 -30.78 5.83 -5.83
CA GLY A 68 -31.14 7.22 -6.14
C GLY A 68 -30.46 8.28 -5.29
N ARG A 69 -29.47 7.91 -4.46
CA ARG A 69 -28.73 8.84 -3.60
C ARG A 69 -27.58 9.50 -4.37
N LEU A 70 -27.94 10.17 -5.45
CA LEU A 70 -27.04 10.93 -6.31
C LEU A 70 -27.21 12.42 -6.03
N ALA A 71 -26.12 13.18 -6.14
CA ALA A 71 -26.15 14.64 -6.07
C ALA A 71 -25.71 15.22 -7.42
N PRO A 72 -26.34 16.30 -7.89
CA PRO A 72 -25.87 17.02 -9.08
C PRO A 72 -24.45 17.53 -8.89
N ALA A 73 -23.63 17.44 -9.93
CA ALA A 73 -22.22 17.86 -9.87
C ALA A 73 -22.05 19.32 -9.41
N ALA A 74 -22.92 20.22 -9.86
CA ALA A 74 -22.88 21.64 -9.47
C ALA A 74 -23.12 21.86 -7.97
N GLU A 75 -23.99 21.06 -7.35
CA GLU A 75 -24.27 21.13 -5.91
C GLU A 75 -23.07 20.60 -5.10
N VAL A 76 -22.47 19.51 -5.56
CA VAL A 76 -21.24 18.96 -4.97
C VAL A 76 -20.13 20.00 -5.01
N GLU A 77 -19.86 20.62 -6.17
CA GLU A 77 -18.82 21.64 -6.30
C GLU A 77 -19.05 22.83 -5.38
N THR A 78 -20.29 23.33 -5.29
CA THR A 78 -20.65 24.43 -4.40
C THR A 78 -20.35 24.07 -2.94
N ARG A 79 -20.79 22.88 -2.50
CA ARG A 79 -20.56 22.40 -1.13
C ARG A 79 -19.08 22.25 -0.81
N PHE A 80 -18.29 21.68 -1.71
CA PHE A 80 -16.87 21.46 -1.49
C PHE A 80 -16.05 22.76 -1.61
N ALA A 81 -16.46 23.72 -2.44
CA ALA A 81 -15.87 25.06 -2.47
C ALA A 81 -16.05 25.77 -1.11
N ALA A 82 -17.25 25.72 -0.52
CA ALA A 82 -17.51 26.27 0.80
C ALA A 82 -16.66 25.61 1.89
N ARG A 83 -16.53 24.28 1.87
CA ARG A 83 -15.66 23.54 2.80
C ARG A 83 -14.20 23.96 2.69
N ARG A 84 -13.65 24.03 1.47
CA ARG A 84 -12.27 24.47 1.23
C ARG A 84 -12.04 25.91 1.70
N ALA A 85 -12.99 26.81 1.46
CA ALA A 85 -12.92 28.18 1.95
C ALA A 85 -12.89 28.25 3.49
N ALA A 86 -13.73 27.47 4.16
CA ALA A 86 -13.75 27.39 5.62
C ALA A 86 -12.43 26.84 6.18
N THR A 87 -11.87 25.78 5.58
CA THR A 87 -10.57 25.24 5.98
C THR A 87 -9.45 26.27 5.81
N ARG A 88 -9.41 27.00 4.69
CA ARG A 88 -8.40 28.06 4.49
C ARG A 88 -8.47 29.14 5.56
N ARG A 89 -9.67 29.64 5.87
CA ARG A 89 -9.85 30.64 6.93
C ARG A 89 -9.32 30.17 8.29
N ARG A 90 -9.47 28.89 8.63
CA ARG A 90 -8.92 28.31 9.87
C ARG A 90 -7.41 28.24 9.87
N LEU A 91 -6.78 28.02 8.72
CA LEU A 91 -5.32 27.99 8.60
C LEU A 91 -4.72 29.41 8.61
N GLU A 92 -5.48 30.40 8.13
CA GLU A 92 -5.08 31.82 8.09
C GLU A 92 -5.31 32.56 9.42
N GLN A 93 -6.11 32.00 10.32
CA GLN A 93 -6.26 32.47 11.70
C GLN A 93 -5.50 31.50 12.62
N PRO A 94 -4.20 31.72 12.86
CA PRO A 94 -3.53 31.04 13.95
C PRO A 94 -4.24 31.44 15.25
N GLU A 95 -4.47 30.47 16.14
CA GLU A 95 -4.97 30.74 17.50
C GLU A 95 -4.13 31.80 18.23
#